data_AF-A0A1E4ERT4-F1
#
_entry.id   AF-A0A1E4ERT4-F1
#
_cell.length_a   1.000
_cell.length_b   1.000
_cell.length_c   1.000
_cell.angle_alpha   90.00
_cell.angle_beta   90.00
_cell.angle_gamma   90.00
#
_symmetry.space_group_name_H-M   'P 1'
#
loop_
_entity.id
_entity.type
_entity.pdbx_description
1 polymer ?
#
loop_
_entity_poly.entity_id
_entity_poly.type
_entity_poly.pdbx_seq_one_letter_code
_entity_poly.pdbx_strand_id
1 'polypeptide(L)'
;MLIGGLLLWIPVLGFVLNMGYRLQMVHRMQRNQSPWPGWNHFPELLLHGGVASAAILGYHLPALAVLLLAWKLASAQLALLGLILGAAATFFLPGFMTFYAYDFDPMHVIRPAPALRRVLHGGRAYLKAWGIGICACALSFAGLLLLGIGFAWTSVWFWQVAAFCFSRVFSEQYGLLE
;
A
#
# COMPACT_ATOMS: atom_id res chain seq x y z
N MET A 1 -14.55 1.90 8.05
CA MET A 1 -13.85 0.80 8.76
C MET A 1 -14.71 -0.44 8.92
N LEU A 2 -15.98 -0.32 9.31
CA LEU A 2 -16.88 -1.48 9.49
C LEU A 2 -16.97 -2.40 8.27
N ILE A 3 -17.30 -1.84 7.10
CA ILE A 3 -17.41 -2.60 5.84
C ILE A 3 -16.08 -3.27 5.48
N GLY A 4 -14.97 -2.53 5.55
CA GLY A 4 -13.64 -3.06 5.23
C GLY A 4 -13.23 -4.23 6.14
N GLY A 5 -13.49 -4.14 7.44
CA GLY A 5 -13.17 -5.20 8.41
C GLY A 5 -13.98 -6.47 8.17
N LEU A 6 -15.27 -6.34 7.86
CA LEU A 6 -16.12 -7.47 7.45
C LEU A 6 -15.62 -8.12 6.16
N LEU A 7 -15.24 -7.30 5.18
CA LEU A 7 -14.77 -7.79 3.88
C LEU A 7 -13.46 -8.57 3.99
N LEU A 8 -12.56 -8.26 4.93
CA LEU A 8 -11.31 -9.01 5.11
C LEU A 8 -11.52 -10.49 5.46
N TRP A 9 -12.72 -10.87 5.93
CA TRP A 9 -13.09 -12.27 6.15
C TRP A 9 -13.36 -13.04 4.85
N ILE A 10 -13.50 -12.34 3.72
CA ILE A 10 -13.58 -12.93 2.39
C ILE A 10 -12.17 -12.88 1.79
N PRO A 11 -11.42 -14.01 1.77
CA PRO A 11 -10.05 -14.02 1.30
C PRO A 11 -9.96 -13.52 -0.14
N VAL A 12 -8.85 -12.87 -0.48
CA VAL A 12 -8.58 -12.27 -1.80
C VAL A 12 -9.52 -11.11 -2.15
N LEU A 13 -10.83 -11.34 -2.28
CA LEU A 13 -11.80 -10.29 -2.64
C LEU A 13 -11.81 -9.15 -1.63
N GLY A 14 -11.81 -9.46 -0.33
CA GLY A 14 -11.74 -8.47 0.72
C GLY A 14 -10.47 -7.63 0.68
N PHE A 15 -9.34 -8.29 0.40
CA PHE A 15 -8.06 -7.61 0.24
C PHE A 15 -8.07 -6.65 -0.94
N VAL A 16 -8.52 -7.12 -2.12
CA VAL A 16 -8.63 -6.34 -3.36
C VAL A 16 -9.54 -5.14 -3.15
N LEU A 17 -10.74 -5.33 -2.58
CA LEU A 17 -11.68 -4.26 -2.29
C LEU A 17 -11.09 -3.21 -1.31
N ASN A 18 -10.42 -3.66 -0.25
CA ASN A 18 -9.75 -2.76 0.68
C ASN A 18 -8.57 -2.00 0.02
N MET A 19 -7.86 -2.61 -0.93
CA MET A 19 -6.84 -1.92 -1.72
C MET A 19 -7.44 -0.84 -2.61
N GLY A 20 -8.51 -1.16 -3.34
CA GLY A 20 -9.22 -0.19 -4.17
C GLY A 20 -9.76 0.99 -3.36
N TYR A 21 -10.32 0.72 -2.18
CA TYR A 21 -10.82 1.75 -1.28
C TYR A 21 -9.72 2.72 -0.85
N ARG A 22 -8.53 2.20 -0.49
CA ARG A 22 -7.38 3.05 -0.13
C ARG A 22 -6.94 3.93 -1.29
N LEU A 23 -6.91 3.40 -2.51
CA LEU A 23 -6.52 4.18 -3.68
C LEU A 23 -7.54 5.28 -4.00
N GLN A 24 -8.84 5.00 -3.89
CA GLN A 24 -9.86 6.05 -4.01
C GLN A 24 -9.73 7.11 -2.91
N MET A 25 -9.38 6.70 -1.69
CA MET A 25 -9.12 7.62 -0.59
C MET A 25 -7.97 8.58 -0.94
N VAL A 26 -6.85 8.05 -1.43
CA VAL A 26 -5.69 8.84 -1.86
C VAL A 26 -6.05 9.76 -3.02
N HIS A 27 -6.75 9.24 -4.04
CA HIS A 27 -7.18 9.99 -5.23
C HIS A 27 -8.01 11.22 -4.87
N ARG A 28 -8.96 11.06 -3.93
CA ARG A 28 -9.80 12.15 -3.43
C ARG A 28 -9.02 13.15 -2.61
N MET A 29 -8.15 12.66 -1.71
CA MET A 29 -7.29 13.53 -0.91
C MET A 29 -6.35 14.38 -1.77
N GLN A 30 -5.85 13.84 -2.88
CA GLN A 30 -5.04 14.57 -3.86
C GLN A 30 -5.83 15.62 -4.67
N ARG A 31 -7.16 15.63 -4.57
CA ARG A 31 -8.06 16.62 -5.19
C ARG A 31 -8.77 17.49 -4.17
N ASN A 32 -8.25 17.53 -2.93
CA ASN A 32 -8.85 18.25 -1.82
C ASN A 32 -10.32 17.84 -1.53
N GLN A 33 -10.70 16.62 -1.89
CA GLN A 33 -12.03 16.07 -1.63
C GLN A 33 -12.03 15.25 -0.34
N SER A 34 -13.21 15.13 0.28
CA SER A 34 -13.37 14.25 1.43
C SER A 34 -12.98 12.81 1.06
N PRO A 35 -12.08 12.16 1.83
CA PRO A 35 -11.71 10.76 1.61
C PRO A 35 -12.91 9.81 1.76
N TRP A 36 -13.96 10.25 2.46
CA TRP A 36 -15.13 9.45 2.82
C TRP A 36 -16.44 10.11 2.34
N PRO A 37 -17.51 9.33 2.07
CA PRO A 37 -17.59 7.87 2.03
C PRO A 37 -17.03 7.27 0.72
N GLY A 38 -16.40 6.10 0.79
CA GLY A 38 -15.73 5.47 -0.37
C GLY A 38 -16.20 4.06 -0.73
N TRP A 39 -17.24 3.53 -0.07
CA TRP A 39 -17.80 2.19 -0.32
C TRP A 39 -19.03 2.24 -1.22
N ASN A 40 -18.96 3.03 -2.30
CA ASN A 40 -20.13 3.39 -3.11
C ASN A 40 -20.10 2.76 -4.51
N HIS A 41 -18.90 2.47 -5.05
CA HIS A 41 -18.71 1.99 -6.43
C HIS A 41 -17.82 0.75 -6.45
N PHE A 42 -18.36 -0.40 -6.04
CA PHE A 42 -17.62 -1.66 -5.96
C PHE A 42 -16.87 -2.07 -7.24
N PRO A 43 -17.39 -1.88 -8.47
CA PRO A 43 -16.65 -2.22 -9.68
C PRO A 43 -15.33 -1.45 -9.81
N GLU A 44 -15.32 -0.15 -9.50
CA GLU A 44 -14.11 0.66 -9.52
C GLU A 44 -13.12 0.22 -8.42
N LEU A 45 -13.63 -0.10 -7.23
CA LEU A 45 -12.81 -0.63 -6.14
C LEU A 45 -12.13 -1.95 -6.54
N LEU A 46 -12.85 -2.84 -7.22
CA LEU A 46 -12.28 -4.09 -7.74
C LEU A 46 -11.22 -3.82 -8.81
N LEU A 47 -11.49 -2.91 -9.75
CA LEU A 47 -10.55 -2.56 -10.81
C LEU A 47 -9.23 -2.03 -10.24
N HIS A 48 -9.29 -0.94 -9.47
CA HIS A 48 -8.09 -0.30 -8.92
C HIS A 48 -7.41 -1.19 -7.86
N GLY A 49 -8.20 -1.90 -7.07
CA GLY A 49 -7.69 -2.89 -6.13
C GLY A 49 -6.98 -4.05 -6.82
N GLY A 50 -7.49 -4.48 -7.97
CA GLY A 50 -6.90 -5.54 -8.79
C GLY A 50 -5.57 -5.09 -9.38
N VAL A 51 -5.51 -3.89 -9.95
CA VAL A 51 -4.26 -3.28 -10.45
C VAL A 51 -3.22 -3.18 -9.33
N ALA A 52 -3.62 -2.69 -8.16
CA ALA A 52 -2.71 -2.58 -7.01
C ALA A 52 -2.21 -3.93 -6.52
N SER A 53 -3.08 -4.94 -6.48
CA SER A 53 -2.72 -6.30 -6.06
C SER A 53 -1.76 -6.96 -7.05
N ALA A 54 -2.03 -6.80 -8.36
CA ALA A 54 -1.14 -7.27 -9.42
C ALA A 54 0.24 -6.57 -9.34
N ALA A 55 0.26 -5.27 -9.04
CA ALA A 55 1.48 -4.52 -8.84
C ALA A 55 2.29 -5.07 -7.65
N ILE A 56 1.65 -5.25 -6.49
CA ILE A 56 2.30 -5.80 -5.29
C ILE A 56 2.94 -7.14 -5.62
N LEU A 57 2.21 -8.04 -6.28
CA LEU A 57 2.75 -9.34 -6.71
C LEU A 57 3.92 -9.15 -7.67
N GLY A 58 3.75 -8.35 -8.72
CA GLY A 58 4.78 -8.08 -9.73
C GLY A 58 6.09 -7.56 -9.15
N TYR A 59 6.01 -6.59 -8.23
CA TYR A 59 7.18 -6.00 -7.58
C TYR A 59 7.88 -6.94 -6.58
N HIS A 60 7.16 -7.92 -6.01
CA HIS A 60 7.74 -8.91 -5.10
C HIS A 60 8.19 -10.21 -5.78
N LEU A 61 7.80 -10.46 -7.04
CA LEU A 61 8.21 -11.65 -7.78
C LEU A 61 9.74 -11.86 -7.83
N PRO A 62 10.57 -10.83 -8.10
CA PRO A 62 12.03 -10.99 -8.09
C PRO A 62 12.57 -11.42 -6.73
N ALA A 63 12.04 -10.84 -5.64
CA ALA A 63 12.41 -11.20 -4.28
C ALA A 63 12.06 -12.66 -3.99
N LEU A 64 10.84 -13.09 -4.34
CA LEU A 64 10.39 -14.46 -4.16
C LEU A 64 11.24 -15.46 -4.96
N ALA A 65 11.54 -15.16 -6.22
CA ALA A 65 12.38 -16.01 -7.07
C ALA A 65 13.78 -16.20 -6.48
N VAL A 66 14.40 -15.11 -5.98
CA VAL A 66 15.72 -15.16 -5.32
C VAL A 66 15.65 -15.94 -4.01
N LEU A 67 14.60 -15.77 -3.20
CA LEU A 67 14.42 -16.53 -1.95
C LEU A 67 14.22 -18.03 -2.21
N LEU A 68 13.44 -18.40 -3.23
CA LEU A 68 13.27 -19.80 -3.63
C LEU A 68 14.59 -20.42 -4.10
N LEU A 69 15.39 -19.65 -4.85
CA LEU A 69 16.72 -20.08 -5.27
C LEU A 69 17.68 -20.21 -4.06
N ALA A 70 17.62 -19.27 -3.13
CA ALA A 70 18.39 -19.31 -1.88
C ALA A 70 18.09 -20.56 -1.07
N TRP A 71 16.81 -20.91 -0.94
CA TRP A 71 16.37 -22.12 -0.26
C TRP A 71 16.87 -23.38 -0.97
N LYS A 72 16.72 -23.46 -2.29
CA LYS A 72 17.17 -24.61 -3.10
C LYS A 72 18.69 -24.81 -3.05
N LEU A 73 19.46 -23.72 -2.98
CA LEU A 73 20.93 -23.75 -2.94
C LEU A 73 21.51 -23.65 -1.53
N ALA A 74 20.67 -23.60 -0.49
CA ALA A 74 21.06 -23.36 0.90
C ALA A 74 22.02 -22.15 1.07
N SER A 75 21.81 -21.07 0.30
CA SER A 75 22.71 -19.91 0.26
C SER A 75 22.19 -18.72 1.07
N ALA A 76 22.91 -18.37 2.14
CA ALA A 76 22.60 -17.22 2.97
C ALA A 76 22.73 -15.88 2.22
N GLN A 77 23.66 -15.77 1.27
CA GLN A 77 23.86 -14.56 0.47
C GLN A 77 22.65 -14.28 -0.43
N LEU A 78 22.13 -15.33 -1.09
CA LEU A 78 20.92 -15.22 -1.88
C LEU A 78 19.70 -14.91 -0.99
N ALA A 79 19.63 -15.50 0.20
CA ALA A 79 18.55 -15.20 1.14
C ALA A 79 18.56 -13.71 1.52
N LEU A 80 19.73 -13.16 1.85
CA LEU A 80 19.89 -11.74 2.15
C LEU A 80 19.50 -10.85 0.97
N LEU A 81 19.94 -11.19 -0.25
CA LEU A 81 19.56 -10.46 -1.46
C LEU A 81 18.03 -10.46 -1.67
N GLY A 82 17.38 -11.61 -1.53
CA GLY A 82 15.93 -11.74 -1.65
C GLY A 82 15.19 -10.88 -0.62
N LEU A 83 15.66 -10.87 0.63
CA LEU A 83 15.11 -10.01 1.68
C LEU A 83 15.28 -8.52 1.37
N ILE A 84 16.45 -8.10 0.87
CA ILE A 84 16.71 -6.71 0.47
C ILE A 84 15.76 -6.31 -0.66
N LEU A 85 15.57 -7.16 -1.67
CA LEU A 85 14.65 -6.90 -2.78
C LEU A 85 13.20 -6.78 -2.30
N GLY A 86 12.76 -7.66 -1.40
CA GLY A 86 11.41 -7.62 -0.84
C GLY A 86 11.18 -6.37 0.03
N ALA A 87 12.15 -6.01 0.85
CA ALA A 87 12.12 -4.79 1.65
C ALA A 87 12.09 -3.53 0.76
N ALA A 88 12.90 -3.49 -0.30
CA ALA A 88 12.89 -2.40 -1.26
C ALA A 88 11.52 -2.28 -1.97
N ALA A 89 10.96 -3.39 -2.45
CA ALA A 89 9.63 -3.41 -3.06
C ALA A 89 8.56 -2.85 -2.10
N THR A 90 8.55 -3.35 -0.85
CA THR A 90 7.65 -2.85 0.20
C THR A 90 7.85 -1.36 0.47
N PHE A 91 9.10 -0.90 0.52
CA PHE A 91 9.46 0.48 0.80
C PHE A 91 9.01 1.46 -0.28
N PHE A 92 9.09 1.09 -1.56
CA PHE A 92 8.75 1.98 -2.69
C PHE A 92 7.29 1.93 -3.12
N LEU A 93 6.60 0.80 -2.88
CA LEU A 93 5.24 0.57 -3.31
C LEU A 93 4.24 1.68 -2.90
N PRO A 94 4.21 2.18 -1.65
CA PRO A 94 3.28 3.24 -1.29
C PRO A 94 3.41 4.48 -2.17
N GLY A 95 4.65 4.91 -2.46
CA GLY A 95 4.90 6.01 -3.37
C GLY A 95 4.37 5.75 -4.78
N PHE A 96 4.58 4.56 -5.32
CA PHE A 96 4.09 4.18 -6.64
C PHE A 96 2.56 4.16 -6.68
N MET A 97 1.94 3.62 -5.62
CA MET A 97 0.49 3.58 -5.47
C MET A 97 -0.13 4.97 -5.34
N THR A 98 0.53 5.91 -4.66
CA THR A 98 0.06 7.30 -4.62
C THR A 98 0.20 8.03 -5.95
N PHE A 99 1.13 7.62 -6.81
CA PHE A 99 1.25 8.18 -8.15
C PHE A 99 0.16 7.61 -9.07
N TYR A 100 -0.04 6.29 -9.02
CA TYR A 100 -1.17 5.64 -9.67
C TYR A 100 -2.51 6.24 -9.27
N ALA A 101 -2.73 6.48 -7.97
CA ALA A 101 -3.98 7.02 -7.47
C ALA A 101 -4.30 8.43 -8.00
N TYR A 102 -3.34 9.16 -8.56
CA TYR A 102 -3.57 10.52 -9.05
C TYR A 102 -4.54 10.56 -10.22
N ASP A 103 -4.32 9.77 -11.26
CA ASP A 103 -5.14 9.72 -12.48
C ASP A 103 -5.62 8.30 -12.82
N PHE A 104 -5.25 7.31 -12.01
CA PHE A 104 -5.49 5.88 -12.25
C PHE A 104 -4.89 5.34 -13.55
N ASP A 105 -3.82 5.96 -14.07
CA ASP A 105 -3.07 5.44 -15.21
C ASP A 105 -2.14 4.27 -14.78
N PRO A 106 -2.40 3.03 -15.23
CA PRO A 106 -1.55 1.87 -14.91
C PRO A 106 -0.07 2.04 -15.32
N MET A 107 0.22 2.94 -16.27
CA MET A 107 1.58 3.23 -16.70
C MET A 107 2.46 3.75 -15.56
N HIS A 108 1.89 4.44 -14.57
CA HIS A 108 2.61 4.89 -13.38
C HIS A 108 3.11 3.75 -12.49
N VAL A 109 2.45 2.60 -12.56
CA VAL A 109 2.84 1.39 -11.85
C VAL A 109 3.80 0.56 -12.68
N ILE A 110 3.68 0.54 -14.01
CA ILE A 110 4.53 -0.25 -14.90
C ILE A 110 5.90 0.41 -15.11
N ARG A 111 5.96 1.74 -15.13
CA ARG A 111 7.19 2.52 -15.32
C ARG A 111 7.63 3.11 -13.99
N PRO A 112 8.47 2.43 -13.19
CA PRO A 112 8.80 2.88 -11.84
C PRO A 112 9.68 4.13 -11.81
N ALA A 113 10.35 4.51 -12.89
CA ALA A 113 11.36 5.58 -12.83
C ALA A 113 10.80 6.95 -12.39
N PRO A 114 9.67 7.46 -12.94
CA PRO A 114 9.05 8.70 -12.44
C PRO A 114 8.53 8.55 -11.01
N ALA A 115 7.95 7.40 -10.69
CA ALA A 115 7.43 7.10 -9.36
C ALA A 115 8.55 7.05 -8.30
N LEU A 116 9.72 6.50 -8.65
CA LEU A 116 10.92 6.44 -7.82
C LEU A 116 11.47 7.85 -7.59
N ARG A 117 11.57 8.68 -8.62
CA ARG A 117 11.94 10.09 -8.46
C ARG A 117 11.01 10.77 -7.46
N ARG A 118 9.70 10.50 -7.52
CA ARG A 118 8.73 11.04 -6.57
C ARG A 118 9.00 10.60 -5.14
N VAL A 119 9.26 9.31 -4.91
CA VAL A 119 9.65 8.81 -3.58
C VAL A 119 10.91 9.49 -3.05
N LEU A 120 11.92 9.66 -3.89
CA LEU A 120 13.19 10.28 -3.51
C LEU A 120 13.02 11.76 -3.16
N HIS A 121 12.18 12.51 -3.89
CA HIS A 121 11.82 13.89 -3.53
C HIS A 121 11.02 13.97 -2.21
N GLY A 122 10.24 12.92 -1.92
CA GLY A 122 9.60 12.67 -0.63
C GLY A 122 10.53 12.82 0.58
N GLY A 123 11.79 12.38 0.44
CA GLY A 123 12.85 12.58 1.43
C GLY A 123 12.43 12.30 2.87
N ARG A 124 12.66 13.26 3.77
CA ARG A 124 12.34 13.14 5.21
C ARG A 124 10.85 13.00 5.48
N ALA A 125 9.99 13.63 4.68
CA ALA A 125 8.55 13.54 4.86
C ALA A 125 8.05 12.12 4.55
N TYR A 126 8.61 11.48 3.51
CA TYR A 126 8.34 10.08 3.20
C TYR A 126 8.77 9.13 4.32
N LEU A 127 9.96 9.36 4.90
CA LEU A 127 10.43 8.58 6.05
C LEU A 127 9.54 8.78 7.28
N LYS A 128 9.04 9.99 7.52
CA LYS A 128 8.07 10.27 8.59
C LYS A 128 6.77 9.50 8.38
N ALA A 129 6.24 9.46 7.15
CA ALA A 129 5.06 8.67 6.81
C ALA A 129 5.28 7.17 7.06
N TRP A 130 6.46 6.65 6.71
CA TRP A 130 6.85 5.28 7.07
C TRP A 130 6.91 5.05 8.57
N GLY A 131 7.50 5.95 9.34
CA GLY A 131 7.56 5.85 10.81
C GLY A 131 6.16 5.76 11.42
N ILE A 132 5.24 6.63 11.01
CA ILE A 132 3.84 6.58 11.45
C ILE A 132 3.17 5.27 11.00
N GLY A 133 3.40 4.85 9.76
CA GLY A 133 2.86 3.61 9.20
C GLY A 133 3.32 2.37 9.98
N ILE A 134 4.59 2.30 10.37
CA ILE A 134 5.14 1.20 11.18
C ILE A 134 4.53 1.21 12.58
N CYS A 135 4.42 2.38 13.23
CA CYS A 135 3.75 2.49 14.53
C CYS A 135 2.28 2.05 14.44
N ALA A 136 1.55 2.48 13.40
CA ALA A 136 0.17 2.09 13.16
C ALA A 136 0.04 0.59 12.87
N CYS A 137 0.99 0.01 12.12
CA CYS A 137 1.07 -1.43 11.89
C CYS A 137 1.24 -2.17 13.21
N ALA A 138 2.20 -1.77 14.05
CA ALA A 138 2.43 -2.38 15.36
C ALA A 138 1.19 -2.28 16.27
N LEU A 139 0.54 -1.11 16.33
CA LEU A 139 -0.71 -0.92 17.07
C LEU A 139 -1.85 -1.79 16.54
N SER A 140 -1.87 -2.10 15.23
CA SER A 140 -2.91 -2.96 14.66
C SER A 140 -2.90 -4.37 15.26
N PHE A 141 -1.72 -4.87 15.66
CA PHE A 141 -1.59 -6.18 16.31
C PHE A 141 -2.22 -6.22 17.71
N ALA A 142 -2.45 -5.08 18.38
CA ALA A 142 -3.24 -5.05 19.62
C ALA A 142 -4.67 -5.57 19.40
N GLY A 143 -5.19 -5.50 18.17
CA GLY A 143 -6.47 -6.10 17.80
C GLY A 143 -6.52 -7.62 17.94
N LEU A 144 -5.36 -8.30 18.03
CA LEU A 144 -5.30 -9.74 18.31
C LEU A 144 -5.78 -10.08 19.74
N LEU A 145 -5.69 -9.13 20.68
CA LEU A 145 -6.17 -9.32 22.06
C LEU A 145 -7.69 -9.55 22.14
N LEU A 146 -8.43 -9.20 21.09
CA LEU A 146 -9.87 -9.45 20.95
C LEU A 146 -10.13 -10.77 20.19
N LEU A 147 -9.52 -11.86 20.64
CA LEU A 147 -9.63 -13.20 20.03
C LEU A 147 -9.31 -13.22 18.51
N GLY A 148 -8.41 -12.35 18.06
CA GLY A 148 -8.08 -12.20 16.63
C GLY A 148 -9.13 -11.48 15.78
N ILE A 149 -10.38 -11.36 16.24
CA ILE A 149 -11.47 -10.71 15.49
C ILE A 149 -11.18 -9.23 15.29
N GLY A 150 -10.71 -8.56 16.34
CA GLY A 150 -10.37 -7.13 16.30
C GLY A 150 -9.30 -6.79 15.25
N PHE A 151 -8.43 -7.76 14.89
CA PHE A 151 -7.35 -7.55 13.95
C PHE A 151 -7.84 -7.16 12.55
N ALA A 152 -8.99 -7.66 12.10
CA ALA A 152 -9.54 -7.28 10.80
C ALA A 152 -9.83 -5.76 10.74
N TRP A 153 -10.43 -5.21 11.79
CA TRP A 153 -10.75 -3.77 11.86
C TRP A 153 -9.51 -2.91 12.09
N THR A 154 -8.62 -3.31 12.99
CA THR A 154 -7.39 -2.56 13.28
C THR A 154 -6.40 -2.61 12.10
N SER A 155 -6.40 -3.70 11.31
CA SER A 155 -5.62 -3.80 10.07
C SER A 155 -6.15 -2.82 9.02
N VAL A 156 -7.48 -2.78 8.80
CA VAL A 156 -8.09 -1.77 7.90
C VAL A 156 -7.77 -0.35 8.35
N TRP A 157 -7.84 -0.08 9.66
CA TRP A 157 -7.46 1.21 10.23
C TRP A 157 -5.99 1.56 9.92
N PHE A 158 -5.05 0.65 10.20
CA PHE A 158 -3.63 0.84 9.92
C PHE A 158 -3.40 1.20 8.44
N TRP A 159 -4.01 0.44 7.54
CA TRP A 159 -3.88 0.64 6.11
C TRP A 159 -4.46 1.98 5.63
N GLN A 160 -5.51 2.49 6.29
CA GLN A 160 -6.04 3.83 6.06
C GLN A 160 -5.11 4.93 6.59
N VAL A 161 -4.52 4.74 7.78
CA VAL A 161 -3.50 5.67 8.31
C VAL A 161 -2.32 5.78 7.35
N ALA A 162 -1.80 4.65 6.86
CA ALA A 162 -0.72 4.64 5.89
C ALA A 162 -1.09 5.41 4.61
N ALA A 163 -2.25 5.09 4.01
CA ALA A 163 -2.73 5.77 2.82
C ALA A 163 -2.89 7.29 3.02
N PHE A 164 -3.40 7.72 4.17
CA PHE A 164 -3.52 9.13 4.53
C PHE A 164 -2.15 9.81 4.62
N CYS A 165 -1.21 9.21 5.37
CA CYS A 165 0.12 9.79 5.58
C CYS A 165 0.90 9.93 4.27
N PHE A 166 0.95 8.87 3.45
CA PHE A 166 1.65 8.94 2.17
C PHE A 166 0.97 9.91 1.20
N SER A 167 -0.36 9.95 1.15
CA SER A 167 -1.09 10.93 0.34
C SER A 167 -0.72 12.35 0.73
N ARG A 168 -0.74 12.71 2.02
CA ARG A 168 -0.40 14.07 2.47
C ARG A 168 1.00 14.50 2.07
N VAL A 169 2.01 13.64 2.28
CA VAL A 169 3.39 13.91 1.88
C VAL A 169 3.46 14.27 0.40
N PHE A 170 2.78 13.49 -0.45
CA PHE A 170 2.83 13.65 -1.89
C PHE A 170 1.87 14.67 -2.47
N SER A 171 0.86 15.12 -1.72
CA SER A 171 0.00 16.22 -2.14
C SER A 171 0.62 17.57 -1.76
N GLU A 172 1.17 17.69 -0.55
CA GLU A 172 1.80 18.93 -0.06
C GLU A 172 3.08 19.27 -0.84
N GLN A 173 3.95 18.29 -1.09
CA GLN A 173 5.21 18.53 -1.82
C GLN A 173 5.02 18.90 -3.29
N TYR A 174 3.89 18.54 -3.89
CA TYR A 174 3.63 18.72 -5.32
C TYR A 174 2.60 19.81 -5.61
N GLY A 175 2.16 20.56 -4.58
CA GLY A 175 1.14 21.59 -4.75
C GLY A 175 -0.19 21.04 -5.29
N LEU A 176 -0.52 19.77 -5.00
CA LEU A 176 -1.77 19.15 -5.48
C LEU A 176 -2.99 19.53 -4.61
N LEU A 177 -2.76 20.27 -3.52
CA LEU A 177 -3.80 20.82 -2.65
C LEU A 177 -4.04 22.29 -3.04
N GLU A 178 -4.59 22.50 -4.22
CA GLU A 178 -5.13 23.81 -4.65
C GLU A 178 -6.66 23.84 -4.44
#